data_AF-A0AAV6JWI9-F1
#
_entry.id   AF-A0AAV6JWI9-F1
#
_cell.length_a   1.000
_cell.length_b   1.000
_cell.length_c   1.000
_cell.angle_alpha   90.00
_cell.angle_beta   90.00
_cell.angle_gamma   90.00
#
_symmetry.space_group_name_H-M   'P 1'
#
loop_
_entity.id
_entity.type
_entity.pdbx_description
1 polymer ?
#
loop_
_entity_poly.entity_id
_entity_poly.type
_entity_poly.pdbx_seq_one_letter_code
_entity_poly.pdbx_strand_id
1 'polypeptide(L)'
;MRGIGGPLLCIGDLLSDVGECDGGDNYNHLKVDSPPPSPAPSPSTPSSSSLPNLNLNLQPSDLTKLFQEKYDHLNEALAGTDHSWTTLTLELCTALETASKLVHSTNSLVRLLLEKVEELEGVVKRGDSAIAAAKAIHNSLNPGVGSVSSRNIEQPRL
;
A
#
# COMPACT_ATOMS: atom_id res chain seq x y z
N MET A 1 28.28 60.51 18.18
CA MET A 1 28.55 59.30 17.36
C MET A 1 27.26 58.97 16.63
N ARG A 2 27.18 59.31 15.34
CA ARG A 2 25.97 59.08 14.53
C ARG A 2 26.06 57.65 13.99
N GLY A 3 25.48 56.70 14.71
CA GLY A 3 25.35 55.33 14.23
C GLY A 3 24.37 55.32 13.07
N ILE A 4 24.87 55.03 11.85
CA ILE A 4 24.02 54.76 10.69
C ILE A 4 23.36 53.40 10.95
N GLY A 5 22.09 53.42 11.35
CA GLY A 5 21.23 52.24 11.29
C GLY A 5 20.88 51.99 9.83
N GLY A 6 21.42 50.92 9.26
CA GLY A 6 20.99 50.43 7.95
C GLY A 6 19.50 50.03 7.96
N PRO A 7 18.87 49.90 6.79
CA PRO A 7 17.49 49.46 6.70
C PRO A 7 17.34 48.07 7.34
N LEU A 8 16.37 47.95 8.25
CA LEU A 8 16.00 46.67 8.83
C LEU A 8 15.48 45.78 7.70
N LEU A 9 16.17 44.67 7.46
CA LEU A 9 15.70 43.63 6.53
C LEU A 9 14.32 43.18 7.01
N CYS A 10 13.36 43.19 6.09
CA CYS A 10 12.01 42.74 6.42
C CYS A 10 12.04 41.23 6.62
N ILE A 11 11.10 40.68 7.40
CA ILE A 11 10.95 39.22 7.53
C ILE A 11 10.83 38.53 6.14
N GLY A 12 10.32 39.26 5.14
CA GLY A 12 10.27 38.81 3.74
C GLY A 12 11.65 38.61 3.08
N ASP A 13 12.68 39.37 3.44
CA ASP A 13 14.03 39.20 2.90
C ASP A 13 14.67 37.90 3.44
N LEU A 14 14.36 37.52 4.68
CA LEU A 14 14.86 36.27 5.29
C LEU A 14 14.16 35.02 4.76
N LEU A 15 12.87 35.12 4.42
CA LEU A 15 12.09 33.98 3.93
C LEU A 15 12.27 33.71 2.44
N SER A 16 12.98 34.57 1.70
CA SER A 16 13.20 34.42 0.27
C SER A 16 14.06 33.19 -0.09
N ASP A 17 15.01 32.79 0.77
CA ASP A 17 15.86 31.60 0.57
C ASP A 17 15.14 30.27 0.91
N VAL A 18 14.00 30.32 1.60
CA VAL A 18 13.25 29.12 2.06
C VAL A 18 12.27 28.60 0.99
N GLY A 19 12.32 29.12 -0.24
CA GLY A 19 11.52 28.67 -1.37
C GLY A 19 12.32 28.05 -2.51
N GLU A 20 13.64 28.19 -2.54
CA GLU A 20 14.47 27.74 -3.67
C GLU A 20 14.94 26.30 -3.47
N CYS A 21 13.96 25.38 -3.45
CA CYS A 21 14.22 23.97 -3.70
C CYS A 21 14.49 23.83 -5.20
N ASP A 22 15.76 23.64 -5.56
CA ASP A 22 16.27 23.36 -6.91
C ASP A 22 15.27 22.55 -7.75
N GLY A 23 14.59 23.30 -8.62
CA GLY A 23 13.52 22.86 -9.48
C GLY A 23 13.74 23.39 -10.89
N GLY A 24 14.93 23.12 -11.45
CA GLY A 24 15.15 23.11 -12.90
C GLY A 24 15.83 24.33 -13.51
N ASP A 25 16.58 24.01 -14.58
CA ASP A 25 16.81 24.79 -15.81
C ASP A 25 17.71 26.05 -15.83
N ASN A 26 18.98 25.88 -15.45
CA ASN A 26 20.03 26.79 -15.92
C ASN A 26 20.49 26.43 -17.35
N TYR A 27 19.82 27.01 -18.35
CA TYR A 27 20.34 27.09 -19.72
C TYR A 27 21.48 28.12 -19.76
N ASN A 28 22.72 27.68 -19.99
CA ASN A 28 23.56 28.17 -21.08
C ASN A 28 24.95 27.50 -21.12
N HIS A 29 25.19 26.88 -22.28
CA HIS A 29 26.48 26.88 -22.98
C HIS A 29 27.63 26.06 -22.37
N LEU A 30 27.79 24.82 -22.84
CA LEU A 30 29.01 24.35 -23.51
C LEU A 30 28.74 23.00 -24.20
N LYS A 31 29.01 23.01 -25.50
CA LYS A 31 28.75 21.98 -26.50
C LYS A 31 29.88 20.95 -26.48
N VAL A 32 29.64 19.69 -26.09
CA VAL A 32 30.46 18.52 -26.47
C VAL A 32 29.59 17.25 -26.55
N ASP A 33 29.80 16.52 -27.64
CA ASP A 33 29.22 15.28 -28.16
C ASP A 33 28.40 14.34 -27.26
N SER A 34 27.22 13.99 -27.77
CA SER A 34 26.36 12.88 -27.31
C SER A 34 26.79 11.53 -27.91
N PRO A 35 26.88 10.45 -27.12
CA PRO A 35 26.63 9.09 -27.58
C PRO A 35 25.17 8.64 -27.29
N PRO A 36 24.65 7.61 -27.99
CA PRO A 36 23.22 7.26 -28.00
C PRO A 36 22.71 6.63 -26.67
N PRO A 37 21.39 6.69 -26.40
CA PRO A 37 20.81 6.20 -25.15
C PRO A 37 20.73 4.67 -25.11
N SER A 38 21.16 4.08 -23.99
CA SER A 38 21.00 2.65 -23.65
C SER A 38 19.68 2.38 -22.91
N PRO A 39 19.14 1.14 -22.94
CA PRO A 39 17.77 0.85 -22.53
C PRO A 39 17.54 0.89 -21.01
N ALA A 40 16.31 1.23 -20.63
CA ALA A 40 15.83 1.46 -19.26
C ALA A 40 16.09 0.27 -18.30
N PRO A 41 16.43 0.50 -17.02
CA PRO A 41 16.42 -0.54 -16.01
C PRO A 41 14.99 -0.79 -15.50
N SER A 42 14.68 -2.07 -15.34
CA SER A 42 13.47 -2.65 -14.75
C SER A 42 13.12 -2.07 -13.36
N PRO A 43 11.85 -2.12 -12.92
CA PRO A 43 11.44 -1.55 -11.65
C PRO A 43 12.03 -2.36 -10.48
N SER A 44 12.99 -1.77 -9.78
CA SER A 44 13.51 -2.26 -8.51
C SER A 44 12.41 -2.23 -7.47
N THR A 45 12.18 -3.39 -6.83
CA THR A 45 11.38 -3.55 -5.62
C THR A 45 11.74 -2.48 -4.59
N PRO A 46 10.77 -1.79 -3.95
CA PRO A 46 11.11 -0.83 -2.90
C PRO A 46 11.69 -1.60 -1.72
N SER A 47 13.00 -1.45 -1.51
CA SER A 47 13.68 -1.84 -0.29
C SER A 47 12.94 -1.25 0.90
N SER A 48 12.51 -2.11 1.81
CA SER A 48 11.96 -1.76 3.11
C SER A 48 12.98 -0.92 3.86
N SER A 49 12.86 0.41 3.79
CA SER A 49 13.58 1.31 4.66
C SER A 49 13.13 1.02 6.09
N SER A 50 14.12 0.70 6.91
CA SER A 50 14.03 0.46 8.34
C SER A 50 13.17 1.52 9.03
N LEU A 51 11.95 1.14 9.39
CA LEU A 51 11.15 1.85 10.38
C LEU A 51 11.97 1.92 11.69
N PRO A 52 12.04 3.08 12.37
CA PRO A 52 12.62 3.11 13.70
C PRO A 52 11.83 2.14 14.57
N ASN A 53 12.58 1.32 15.31
CA ASN A 53 12.12 0.21 16.14
C ASN A 53 11.22 0.74 17.27
N LEU A 54 9.98 1.09 16.96
CA LEU A 54 8.94 1.41 17.94
C LEU A 54 8.46 0.06 18.48
N ASN A 55 9.19 -0.45 19.46
CA ASN A 55 8.77 -1.57 20.31
C ASN A 55 7.64 -1.08 21.23
N LEU A 56 6.51 -0.77 20.61
CA LEU A 56 5.27 -0.43 21.28
C LEU A 56 4.30 -1.53 20.87
N ASN A 57 3.85 -2.31 21.85
CA ASN A 57 2.72 -3.22 21.74
C ASN A 57 1.44 -2.39 21.59
N LEU A 58 1.37 -1.58 20.55
CA LEU A 58 0.26 -0.72 20.20
C LEU A 58 -0.69 -1.53 19.34
N GLN A 59 -1.89 -1.73 19.85
CA GLN A 59 -2.98 -2.17 18.99
C GLN A 59 -3.34 -1.02 18.04
N PRO A 60 -3.81 -1.31 16.81
CA PRO A 60 -4.31 -0.27 15.90
C PRO A 60 -5.39 0.62 16.52
N SER A 61 -6.15 0.10 17.50
CA SER A 61 -7.13 0.87 18.30
C SER A 61 -6.50 1.97 19.16
N ASP A 62 -5.23 1.83 19.52
CA ASP A 62 -4.52 2.81 20.36
C ASP A 62 -4.07 4.03 19.54
N LEU A 63 -4.12 3.95 18.20
CA LEU A 63 -3.71 5.02 17.30
C LEU A 63 -4.55 6.29 17.50
N THR A 64 -5.88 6.15 17.59
CA THR A 64 -6.78 7.29 17.83
C THR A 64 -6.47 7.97 19.16
N LYS A 65 -6.18 7.18 20.19
CA LYS A 65 -5.81 7.69 21.52
C LYS A 65 -4.48 8.44 21.47
N LEU A 66 -3.49 7.90 20.77
CA LEU A 66 -2.18 8.51 20.59
C LEU A 66 -2.26 9.83 19.81
N PHE A 67 -3.09 9.89 18.76
CA PHE A 67 -3.34 11.13 18.01
C PHE A 67 -3.99 12.19 18.90
N GLN A 68 -4.98 11.80 19.70
CA GLN A 68 -5.64 12.73 20.63
C GLN A 68 -4.65 13.30 21.63
N GLU A 69 -3.83 12.45 22.27
CA GLU A 69 -2.81 12.87 23.24
C GLU A 69 -1.79 13.85 22.63
N LYS A 70 -1.33 13.57 21.40
CA LYS A 70 -0.40 14.46 20.69
C LYS A 70 -1.04 15.78 20.28
N TYR A 71 -2.31 15.77 19.91
CA TYR A 71 -3.06 16.98 19.59
C TYR A 71 -3.30 17.84 20.84
N ASP A 72 -3.61 17.23 21.98
CA ASP A 72 -3.78 17.92 23.25
C ASP A 72 -2.47 18.60 23.69
N HIS A 73 -1.33 17.92 23.54
CA HIS A 73 -0.01 18.48 23.82
C HIS A 73 0.35 19.65 22.88
N LEU A 74 -0.05 19.57 21.61
CA LEU A 74 0.10 20.68 20.66
C LEU A 74 -0.73 21.90 21.10
N ASN A 75 -1.98 21.68 21.53
CA ASN A 75 -2.84 22.76 22.03
C ASN A 75 -2.28 23.41 23.29
N GLU A 76 -1.69 22.63 24.20
CA GLU A 76 -1.01 23.14 25.38
C GLU A 76 0.19 24.01 25.00
N ALA A 77 1.04 23.54 24.08
CA ALA A 77 2.18 24.30 23.57
C ALA A 77 1.76 25.59 22.82
N LEU A 78 0.62 25.59 22.13
CA LEU A 78 0.06 26.77 21.46
C LEU A 78 -0.48 27.81 22.45
N ALA A 79 -1.01 27.37 23.59
CA ALA A 79 -1.47 28.26 24.66
C ALA A 79 -0.30 28.75 25.54
N GLY A 80 0.81 28.02 25.55
CA GLY A 80 2.05 28.37 26.22
C GLY A 80 2.86 29.46 25.53
N THR A 81 4.00 29.77 26.12
CA THR A 81 5.00 30.71 25.56
C THR A 81 6.15 30.01 24.86
N ASP A 82 6.18 28.68 24.90
CA ASP A 82 7.23 27.85 24.34
C ASP A 82 7.06 27.63 22.83
N HIS A 83 8.18 27.59 22.10
CA HIS A 83 8.18 27.39 20.65
C HIS A 83 8.11 25.92 20.24
N SER A 84 7.81 25.02 21.18
CA SER A 84 7.69 23.58 20.97
C SER A 84 6.54 23.23 20.01
N TRP A 85 5.54 24.12 19.88
CA TRP A 85 4.42 23.96 18.94
C TRP A 85 4.87 23.77 17.49
N THR A 86 5.99 24.38 17.09
CA THR A 86 6.53 24.22 15.72
C THR A 86 7.00 22.80 15.47
N THR A 87 7.76 22.22 16.41
CA THR A 87 8.22 20.83 16.37
C THR A 87 7.05 19.86 16.44
N LEU A 88 6.10 20.07 17.37
CA LEU A 88 4.91 19.23 17.50
C LEU A 88 4.02 19.26 16.25
N THR A 89 3.90 20.41 15.60
CA THR A 89 3.16 20.55 14.34
C THR A 89 3.84 19.75 13.22
N LEU A 90 5.17 19.87 13.08
CA LEU A 90 5.92 19.10 12.08
C LEU A 90 5.81 17.60 12.33
N GLU A 91 5.96 17.14 13.57
CA GLU A 91 5.77 15.73 13.95
C GLU A 91 4.38 15.22 13.57
N LEU A 92 3.33 15.99 13.87
CA LEU A 92 1.95 15.63 13.53
C LEU A 92 1.76 15.55 12.01
N CYS A 93 2.27 16.51 11.25
CA CYS A 93 2.21 16.51 9.79
C CYS A 93 2.95 15.30 9.18
N THR A 94 4.16 14.99 9.65
CA THR A 94 4.92 13.81 9.20
C THR A 94 4.23 12.51 9.57
N ALA A 95 3.63 12.42 10.75
CA ALA A 95 2.85 11.26 11.17
C ALA A 95 1.61 11.07 10.29
N LEU A 96 0.88 12.15 9.99
CA LEU A 96 -0.29 12.13 9.09
C LEU A 96 0.09 11.72 7.67
N GLU A 97 1.19 12.24 7.13
CA GLU A 97 1.69 11.84 5.81
C GLU A 97 2.03 10.35 5.77
N THR A 98 2.71 9.86 6.81
CA THR A 98 3.06 8.45 6.95
C THR A 98 1.82 7.56 7.05
N ALA A 99 0.83 7.97 7.83
CA ALA A 99 -0.45 7.26 7.96
C ALA A 99 -1.21 7.23 6.61
N SER A 100 -1.21 8.34 5.86
CA SER A 100 -1.80 8.41 4.52
C SER A 100 -1.13 7.45 3.55
N LYS A 101 0.21 7.40 3.53
CA LYS A 101 0.99 6.44 2.72
C LYS A 101 0.68 4.99 3.10
N LEU A 102 0.55 4.71 4.40
CA LEU A 102 0.18 3.39 4.90
C LEU A 102 -1.20 2.98 4.40
N VAL A 103 -2.22 3.82 4.58
CA VAL A 103 -3.59 3.54 4.10
C VAL A 103 -3.62 3.31 2.59
N HIS A 104 -2.89 4.12 1.81
CA HIS A 104 -2.82 3.97 0.36
C HIS A 104 -2.16 2.64 -0.05
N SER A 105 -1.03 2.30 0.60
CA SER A 105 -0.34 1.02 0.38
C SER A 105 -1.23 -0.18 0.74
N THR A 106 -1.89 -0.14 1.90
CA THR A 106 -2.82 -1.18 2.34
C THR A 106 -3.97 -1.34 1.37
N ASN A 107 -4.60 -0.25 0.91
CA ASN A 107 -5.68 -0.33 -0.08
C ASN A 107 -5.21 -0.95 -1.40
N SER A 108 -4.01 -0.62 -1.87
CA SER A 108 -3.43 -1.22 -3.08
C SER A 108 -3.19 -2.73 -2.90
N LEU A 109 -2.67 -3.15 -1.74
CA LEU A 109 -2.45 -4.56 -1.40
C LEU A 109 -3.76 -5.34 -1.28
N VAL A 110 -4.78 -4.76 -0.64
CA VAL A 110 -6.11 -5.37 -0.54
C VAL A 110 -6.75 -5.56 -1.92
N ARG A 111 -6.61 -4.57 -2.81
CA ARG A 111 -7.07 -4.68 -4.20
C ARG A 111 -6.34 -5.79 -4.97
N LEU A 112 -5.01 -5.88 -4.82
CA LEU A 112 -4.22 -6.96 -5.44
C LEU A 112 -4.62 -8.34 -4.89
N LEU A 113 -4.88 -8.43 -3.59
CA LEU A 113 -5.33 -9.66 -2.96
C LEU A 113 -6.71 -10.07 -3.51
N LEU A 114 -7.63 -9.12 -3.68
CA LEU A 114 -8.94 -9.39 -4.27
C LEU A 114 -8.83 -9.97 -5.68
N GLU A 115 -7.99 -9.36 -6.53
CA GLU A 115 -7.71 -9.86 -7.88
C GLU A 115 -7.19 -11.30 -7.86
N LYS A 116 -6.28 -11.61 -6.92
CA LYS A 116 -5.72 -12.96 -6.77
C LYS A 116 -6.74 -13.98 -6.27
N VAL A 117 -7.66 -13.57 -5.41
CA VAL A 117 -8.76 -14.43 -4.92
C VAL A 117 -9.74 -14.73 -6.05
N GLU A 118 -10.06 -13.75 -6.90
CA GLU A 118 -10.91 -13.95 -8.07
C GLU A 118 -10.28 -14.92 -9.09
N GLU A 119 -8.97 -14.77 -9.36
CA GLU A 119 -8.20 -15.70 -10.19
C GLU A 119 -8.29 -17.14 -9.64
N LEU A 120 -8.08 -17.29 -8.32
CA LEU A 120 -8.15 -18.58 -7.65
C LEU A 120 -9.54 -19.20 -7.70
N GLU A 121 -10.60 -18.41 -7.52
CA GLU A 121 -11.99 -18.86 -7.66
C GLU A 121 -12.25 -19.43 -9.07
N GLY A 122 -11.72 -18.77 -10.10
CA GLY A 122 -11.79 -19.25 -11.48
C GLY A 122 -11.09 -20.60 -11.68
N VAL A 123 -9.94 -20.81 -11.04
CA VAL A 123 -9.22 -22.09 -11.07
C VAL A 123 -10.02 -23.18 -10.35
N VAL A 124 -10.60 -22.88 -9.19
CA VAL A 124 -11.44 -23.83 -8.43
C VAL A 124 -12.65 -24.27 -9.24
N LYS A 125 -13.41 -23.34 -9.84
CA LYS A 125 -14.57 -23.65 -10.69
C LYS A 125 -14.21 -24.55 -11.87
N ARG A 126 -13.04 -24.33 -12.47
CA ARG A 126 -12.51 -25.19 -13.54
C ARG A 126 -12.17 -26.58 -13.02
N GLY A 127 -11.55 -26.67 -11.85
CA GLY A 127 -11.28 -27.93 -11.16
C GLY A 127 -12.55 -28.72 -10.90
N ASP A 128 -13.58 -28.08 -10.34
CA ASP A 128 -14.87 -28.71 -10.05
C ASP A 128 -15.56 -29.22 -11.33
N SER A 129 -15.50 -28.44 -12.41
CA SER A 129 -16.04 -28.83 -13.71
C SER A 129 -15.32 -30.07 -14.28
N ALA A 130 -14.00 -30.13 -14.16
CA ALA A 130 -13.21 -31.28 -14.60
C ALA A 130 -13.50 -32.54 -13.76
N ILE A 131 -13.67 -32.38 -12.44
CA ILE A 131 -14.06 -33.48 -11.54
C ILE A 131 -15.45 -34.00 -11.90
N ALA A 132 -16.42 -33.10 -12.13
CA ALA A 132 -17.77 -33.48 -12.54
C ALA A 132 -17.77 -34.25 -13.87
N ALA A 133 -16.99 -33.79 -14.86
CA ALA A 133 -16.83 -34.47 -16.14
C ALA A 133 -16.19 -35.87 -15.98
N ALA A 134 -15.12 -35.98 -15.19
CA ALA A 134 -14.48 -37.27 -14.90
C ALA A 134 -15.44 -38.25 -14.20
N LYS A 135 -16.24 -37.75 -13.25
CA LYS A 135 -17.25 -38.55 -12.55
C LYS A 135 -18.36 -39.04 -13.48
N ALA A 136 -18.78 -38.21 -14.44
CA ALA A 136 -19.76 -38.60 -15.46
C ALA A 136 -19.24 -39.72 -16.37
N ILE A 137 -17.98 -39.63 -16.81
CA ILE A 137 -17.31 -40.67 -17.62
C ILE A 137 -17.17 -41.99 -16.83
N HIS A 138 -16.74 -41.90 -15.56
CA HIS A 138 -16.62 -43.09 -14.71
C HIS A 138 -17.97 -43.80 -14.53
N ASN A 139 -19.05 -43.05 -14.30
CA ASN A 139 -20.39 -43.60 -14.12
C ASN A 139 -20.96 -44.21 -15.40
N SER A 140 -20.63 -43.66 -16.59
CA SER A 140 -21.07 -44.24 -17.87
C SER A 140 -20.30 -45.50 -18.26
N LEU A 141 -19.03 -45.62 -17.87
CA LEU A 141 -18.18 -46.78 -18.15
C LEU A 141 -18.46 -47.97 -17.22
N ASN A 142 -19.06 -47.76 -16.05
CA ASN A 142 -19.34 -48.80 -15.06
C ASN A 142 -20.84 -48.86 -14.65
N PRO A 143 -21.76 -49.15 -15.58
CA PRO A 143 -23.21 -49.07 -15.33
C PRO A 143 -23.79 -50.18 -14.44
N GLY A 144 -22.98 -51.12 -13.94
CA GLY A 144 -23.51 -52.34 -13.31
C GLY A 144 -22.60 -53.01 -12.29
N VAL A 145 -22.57 -52.47 -11.06
CA VAL A 145 -22.23 -53.24 -9.83
C VAL A 145 -23.41 -53.24 -8.83
N GLY A 146 -24.60 -52.75 -9.23
CA GLY A 146 -25.76 -52.63 -8.33
C GLY A 146 -27.02 -53.43 -8.67
N SER A 147 -27.17 -54.00 -9.87
CA SER A 147 -28.43 -54.65 -10.26
C SER A 147 -28.36 -56.16 -10.12
N VAL A 148 -28.56 -56.65 -8.89
CA VAL A 148 -28.78 -58.07 -8.59
C VAL A 148 -30.06 -58.52 -9.29
N SER A 149 -29.86 -59.41 -10.27
CA SER A 149 -30.86 -60.08 -11.08
C SER A 149 -31.93 -60.80 -10.24
N SER A 150 -33.14 -60.25 -10.18
CA SER A 150 -34.36 -61.01 -9.86
C SER A 150 -35.04 -61.43 -11.16
N ARG A 151 -34.56 -62.50 -11.80
CA ARG A 151 -35.30 -63.20 -12.87
C ARG A 151 -36.10 -64.32 -12.23
N ASN A 152 -37.40 -64.08 -12.02
CA ASN A 152 -38.37 -65.14 -11.78
C ASN A 152 -38.39 -66.05 -13.03
N ILE A 153 -38.10 -67.33 -12.82
CA ILE A 153 -38.17 -68.37 -13.84
C ILE A 153 -39.63 -68.83 -13.90
N GLU A 154 -40.36 -68.41 -14.93
CA GLU A 154 -41.57 -69.12 -15.37
C GLU A 154 -41.14 -70.47 -15.97
N GLN A 155 -41.66 -71.57 -15.43
CA GLN A 155 -41.48 -72.93 -15.96
C GLN A 155 -42.55 -73.25 -17.02
N PRO A 156 -42.22 -74.02 -18.08
CA PRO A 156 -43.19 -74.44 -19.08
C PRO A 156 -43.88 -75.76 -18.73
N ARG A 157 -45.12 -75.84 -19.23
CA ARG A 157 -46.12 -76.93 -19.32
C ARG A 157 -45.67 -78.39 -19.15
N LEU A 158 -46.58 -79.17 -18.55
CA LEU A 158 -47.14 -80.39 -19.17
C LEU A 158 -48.66 -80.24 -19.27
#